data_AF-A0A448ZXS3-F1
#
_entry.id   AF-A0A448ZXS3-F1
#
_cell.length_a   1.000
_cell.length_b   1.000
_cell.length_c   1.000
_cell.angle_alpha   90.00
_cell.angle_beta   90.00
_cell.angle_gamma   90.00
#
_symmetry.space_group_name_H-M   'P 1'
#
loop_
_entity.id
_entity.type
_entity.pdbx_description
1 polymer ?
#
loop_
_entity_poly.entity_id
_entity_poly.type
_entity_poly.pdbx_seq_one_letter_code
_entity_poly.pdbx_strand_id
1 'polypeptide(L)'
;MTVNFKDIFEAQKKLDEAFIKSIEDKEQFNDFELKKIIALLVELGEFANEVQEFKYWKKHKNINKVKVLEEYADGLHFLTSLAIKYNINSEINIDIKEKNFNKQLKDVYVAFSLLFKDINTKNVYNAYSLYLGLAFIIKLNEKEIKEWYFKKNEINYKRIANNY
;
A
#
# COMPACT_ATOMS: atom_id res chain seq x y z
N MET A 1 10.55 -14.15 -6.54
CA MET A 1 10.06 -14.57 -5.21
C MET A 1 8.57 -14.27 -5.18
N THR A 2 7.76 -15.11 -4.55
CA THR A 2 6.29 -14.97 -4.50
C THR A 2 5.86 -15.04 -3.04
N VAL A 3 4.89 -14.21 -2.66
CA VAL A 3 4.28 -14.21 -1.33
C VAL A 3 2.81 -14.61 -1.45
N ASN A 4 2.30 -15.31 -0.43
CA ASN A 4 0.87 -15.60 -0.34
C ASN A 4 0.27 -14.82 0.84
N PHE A 5 -0.61 -13.89 0.47
CA PHE A 5 -1.29 -12.94 1.33
C PHE A 5 -2.78 -13.24 1.47
N LYS A 6 -3.16 -14.51 1.43
CA LYS A 6 -4.57 -14.93 1.56
C LYS A 6 -5.25 -14.35 2.81
N ASP A 7 -4.55 -14.39 3.93
CA ASP A 7 -4.97 -13.81 5.22
C ASP A 7 -5.19 -12.30 5.15
N ILE A 8 -4.25 -11.57 4.54
CA ILE A 8 -4.35 -10.12 4.27
C ILE A 8 -5.55 -9.80 3.37
N PHE A 9 -5.76 -10.57 2.29
CA PHE A 9 -6.87 -10.36 1.36
C PHE A 9 -8.23 -10.60 2.03
N GLU A 10 -8.35 -11.69 2.81
CA GLU A 10 -9.57 -11.99 3.57
C GLU A 10 -9.88 -10.89 4.60
N ALA A 11 -8.85 -10.38 5.29
CA ALA A 11 -9.01 -9.29 6.26
C ALA A 11 -9.36 -7.95 5.60
N GLN A 12 -8.73 -7.62 4.46
CA GLN A 12 -9.04 -6.40 3.72
C GLN A 12 -10.47 -6.43 3.19
N LYS A 13 -10.94 -7.56 2.66
CA LYS A 13 -12.31 -7.68 2.16
C LYS A 13 -13.33 -7.33 3.25
N LYS A 14 -13.14 -7.86 4.47
CA LYS A 14 -13.99 -7.56 5.62
C LYS A 14 -13.90 -6.08 6.03
N LEU A 15 -12.70 -5.50 6.00
CA LEU A 15 -12.49 -4.10 6.35
C LEU A 15 -13.18 -3.18 5.33
N ASP A 16 -13.04 -3.45 4.04
CA ASP A 16 -13.70 -2.71 2.96
C ASP A 16 -15.22 -2.78 3.09
N GLU A 17 -15.78 -3.97 3.38
CA GLU A 17 -17.21 -4.16 3.63
C GLU A 17 -17.69 -3.37 4.86
N ALA A 18 -16.90 -3.33 5.93
CA ALA A 18 -17.22 -2.57 7.14
C ALA A 18 -17.19 -1.05 6.87
N PHE A 19 -16.17 -0.58 6.15
CA PHE A 19 -16.03 0.83 5.76
C PHE A 19 -17.18 1.29 4.85
N ILE A 20 -17.58 0.47 3.89
CA ILE A 20 -18.72 0.79 3.00
C ILE A 20 -20.02 0.93 3.81
N LYS A 21 -20.21 0.07 4.83
CA LYS A 21 -21.40 0.11 5.69
C LYS A 21 -21.42 1.30 6.65
N SER A 22 -20.26 1.85 7.03
CA SER A 22 -20.18 2.99 7.94
C SER A 22 -20.38 4.34 7.26
N ILE A 23 -20.30 4.40 5.93
CA ILE A 23 -20.54 5.64 5.18
C ILE A 23 -22.06 5.88 5.08
N GLU A 24 -22.55 6.93 5.73
CA GLU A 24 -23.95 7.36 5.66
C GLU A 24 -24.27 8.12 4.37
N ASP A 25 -23.36 8.98 3.93
CA ASP A 25 -23.51 9.81 2.74
C ASP A 25 -22.97 9.12 1.50
N LYS A 26 -23.87 8.73 0.59
CA LYS A 26 -23.52 8.05 -0.65
C LYS A 26 -22.70 8.92 -1.61
N GLU A 27 -22.74 10.25 -1.50
CA GLU A 27 -21.91 11.13 -2.31
C GLU A 27 -20.42 10.97 -1.99
N GLN A 28 -20.07 10.44 -0.82
CA GLN A 28 -18.67 10.12 -0.49
C GLN A 28 -18.07 9.04 -1.41
N PHE A 29 -18.91 8.20 -2.03
CA PHE A 29 -18.49 7.22 -3.03
C PHE A 29 -18.25 7.81 -4.43
N ASN A 30 -18.60 9.08 -4.66
CA ASN A 30 -18.25 9.75 -5.91
C ASN A 30 -16.72 9.73 -6.07
N ASP A 31 -16.26 9.34 -7.25
CA ASP A 31 -14.84 9.24 -7.60
C ASP A 31 -14.00 8.39 -6.64
N PHE A 32 -14.61 7.38 -6.01
CA PHE A 32 -13.94 6.58 -4.97
C PHE A 32 -12.66 5.89 -5.45
N GLU A 33 -12.60 5.45 -6.72
CA GLU A 33 -11.37 4.91 -7.30
C GLU A 33 -10.28 5.95 -7.46
N LEU A 34 -10.64 7.15 -7.95
CA LEU A 34 -9.71 8.26 -8.06
C LEU A 34 -9.15 8.61 -6.68
N LYS A 35 -10.02 8.73 -5.66
CA LYS A 35 -9.63 8.95 -4.26
C LYS A 35 -8.68 7.87 -3.73
N LYS A 36 -8.92 6.59 -4.04
CA LYS A 36 -8.03 5.49 -3.66
C LYS A 36 -6.65 5.59 -4.33
N ILE A 37 -6.59 5.94 -5.62
CA ILE A 37 -5.30 6.10 -6.32
C ILE A 37 -4.54 7.31 -5.76
N ILE A 38 -5.24 8.42 -5.45
CA ILE A 38 -4.65 9.58 -4.78
C ILE A 38 -4.08 9.18 -3.42
N ALA A 39 -4.86 8.50 -2.57
CA ALA A 39 -4.39 8.02 -1.28
C ALA A 39 -3.13 7.16 -1.43
N LEU A 40 -3.15 6.21 -2.38
CA LEU A 40 -2.01 5.35 -2.64
C LEU A 40 -0.71 6.12 -2.99
N LEU A 41 -0.81 7.22 -3.75
CA LEU A 41 0.33 8.09 -4.05
C LEU A 41 0.79 8.91 -2.84
N VAL A 42 -0.15 9.37 -2.01
CA VAL A 42 0.14 10.07 -0.75
C VAL A 42 0.91 9.13 0.18
N GLU A 43 0.38 7.92 0.44
CA GLU A 43 1.02 6.93 1.31
C GLU A 43 2.40 6.50 0.80
N LEU A 44 2.59 6.40 -0.52
CA LEU A 44 3.91 6.15 -1.09
C LEU A 44 4.91 7.29 -0.77
N GLY A 45 4.43 8.53 -0.78
CA GLY A 45 5.19 9.70 -0.37
C GLY A 45 5.53 9.70 1.12
N GLU A 46 4.56 9.36 1.98
CA GLU A 46 4.77 9.24 3.42
C GLU A 46 5.79 8.15 3.74
N PHE A 47 5.63 6.96 3.15
CA PHE A 47 6.60 5.87 3.24
C PHE A 47 8.01 6.30 2.77
N ALA A 48 8.13 6.91 1.59
CA ALA A 48 9.42 7.41 1.10
C ALA A 48 10.03 8.45 2.04
N ASN A 49 9.20 9.31 2.63
CA ASN A 49 9.62 10.36 3.54
C ASN A 49 10.17 9.80 4.87
N GLU A 50 9.63 8.68 5.36
CA GLU A 50 10.14 7.97 6.54
C GLU A 50 11.40 7.15 6.24
N VAL A 51 11.51 6.57 5.05
CA VAL A 51 12.73 5.86 4.57
C VAL A 51 13.89 6.83 4.32
N GLN A 52 13.60 8.07 3.90
CA GLN A 52 14.56 9.18 3.75
C GLN A 52 15.66 8.99 2.69
N GLU A 53 15.61 7.94 1.87
CA GLU A 53 16.66 7.63 0.90
C GLU A 53 16.87 8.71 -0.18
N PHE A 54 15.83 9.46 -0.53
CA PHE A 54 15.90 10.54 -1.52
C PHE A 54 16.44 11.88 -0.95
N LYS A 55 16.56 12.02 0.38
CA LYS A 55 16.91 13.29 1.04
C LYS A 55 18.42 13.57 0.94
N TYR A 56 18.88 13.95 -0.24
CA TYR A 56 20.31 14.19 -0.55
C TYR A 56 20.94 15.32 0.28
N TRP A 57 20.14 16.22 0.84
CA TRP A 57 20.58 17.33 1.69
C TRP A 57 20.78 16.94 3.16
N LYS A 58 20.36 15.74 3.59
CA LYS A 58 20.55 15.27 4.97
C LYS A 58 21.85 14.45 5.09
N LYS A 59 22.78 14.93 5.91
CA LYS A 59 24.03 14.21 6.22
C LYS A 59 23.83 12.99 7.13
N HIS A 60 22.82 13.02 8.00
CA HIS A 60 22.46 11.92 8.89
C HIS A 60 20.97 11.58 8.74
N LYS A 61 20.66 10.29 8.59
CA LYS A 61 19.29 9.77 8.53
C LYS A 61 18.98 9.07 9.84
N ASN A 62 18.02 9.60 10.59
CA ASN A 62 17.45 8.91 11.73
C ASN A 62 16.17 8.22 11.26
N ILE A 63 16.27 6.92 10.98
CA ILE A 63 15.16 6.13 10.42
C ILE A 63 14.37 5.54 11.57
N ASN A 64 13.11 5.96 11.70
CA ASN A 64 12.19 5.33 12.63
C ASN A 64 11.54 4.13 11.94
N LYS A 65 12.04 2.92 12.25
CA LYS A 65 11.55 1.68 11.64
C LYS A 65 10.05 1.44 11.88
N VAL A 66 9.52 1.88 13.02
CA VAL A 66 8.08 1.76 13.33
C VAL A 66 7.27 2.56 12.33
N LYS A 67 7.59 3.85 12.14
CA LYS A 67 6.91 4.70 11.16
C LYS A 67 7.02 4.16 9.74
N VAL A 68 8.20 3.70 9.33
CA VAL A 68 8.40 3.07 8.02
C VAL A 68 7.44 1.89 7.80
N LEU A 69 7.23 1.06 8.82
CA LEU A 69 6.33 -0.09 8.74
C LEU A 69 4.84 0.32 8.78
N GLU A 70 4.50 1.38 9.52
CA GLU A 70 3.16 1.96 9.53
C GLU A 70 2.77 2.49 8.15
N GLU A 71 3.57 3.39 7.56
CA GLU A 71 3.29 3.97 6.24
C GLU A 71 3.33 2.90 5.13
N TYR A 72 4.19 1.88 5.30
CA TYR A 72 4.21 0.74 4.37
C TYR A 72 2.90 -0.07 4.43
N ALA A 73 2.36 -0.28 5.64
CA ALA A 73 1.11 -0.99 5.81
C ALA A 73 -0.07 -0.22 5.19
N ASP A 74 -0.08 1.11 5.26
CA ASP A 74 -1.11 1.95 4.63
C ASP A 74 -1.18 1.78 3.11
N GLY A 75 -0.04 1.88 2.43
CA GLY A 75 0.02 1.62 0.99
C GLY A 75 -0.41 0.19 0.63
N LEU A 76 -0.06 -0.79 1.47
CA LEU A 76 -0.47 -2.19 1.29
C LEU A 76 -1.99 -2.39 1.43
N HIS A 77 -2.64 -1.68 2.36
CA HIS A 77 -4.10 -1.69 2.51
C HIS A 77 -4.81 -1.22 1.23
N PHE A 78 -4.40 -0.07 0.68
CA PHE A 78 -5.00 0.47 -0.55
C PHE A 78 -4.75 -0.44 -1.76
N LEU A 79 -3.53 -0.96 -1.92
CA LEU A 79 -3.22 -1.91 -3.00
C LEU A 79 -4.02 -3.20 -2.89
N THR A 80 -4.19 -3.73 -1.68
CA THR A 80 -4.98 -4.95 -1.44
C THR A 80 -6.45 -4.72 -1.76
N SER A 81 -7.01 -3.56 -1.38
CA SER A 81 -8.39 -3.20 -1.73
C SER A 81 -8.58 -3.13 -3.26
N LEU A 82 -7.63 -2.50 -3.98
CA LEU A 82 -7.66 -2.46 -5.44
C LEU A 82 -7.50 -3.86 -6.06
N ALA A 83 -6.59 -4.68 -5.55
CA ALA A 83 -6.36 -6.03 -6.04
C ALA A 83 -7.62 -6.90 -5.95
N ILE A 84 -8.32 -6.85 -4.81
CA ILE A 84 -9.60 -7.55 -4.60
C ILE A 84 -10.64 -7.07 -5.63
N LYS A 85 -10.78 -5.75 -5.81
CA LYS A 85 -11.74 -5.19 -6.78
C LYS A 85 -11.47 -5.68 -8.22
N TYR A 86 -10.20 -5.83 -8.59
CA TYR A 86 -9.77 -6.26 -9.92
C TYR A 86 -9.56 -7.78 -10.04
N ASN A 87 -10.11 -8.55 -9.09
CA ASN A 87 -10.08 -10.02 -9.07
C ASN A 87 -8.66 -10.63 -9.16
N ILE A 88 -7.67 -9.96 -8.57
CA ILE A 88 -6.31 -10.46 -8.46
C ILE A 88 -6.24 -11.48 -7.32
N ASN A 89 -5.48 -12.56 -7.51
CA ASN A 89 -5.28 -13.58 -6.49
C ASN A 89 -4.31 -13.09 -5.39
N SER A 90 -4.34 -13.75 -4.23
CA SER A 90 -3.48 -13.38 -3.10
C SER A 90 -2.01 -13.80 -3.26
N GLU A 91 -1.65 -14.42 -4.39
CA GLU A 91 -0.28 -14.83 -4.71
C GLU A 91 0.36 -13.76 -5.58
N ILE A 92 1.19 -12.92 -4.96
CA ILE A 92 1.81 -11.78 -5.64
C ILE A 92 3.31 -12.03 -5.76
N ASN A 93 3.83 -11.81 -6.96
CA ASN A 93 5.27 -11.81 -7.20
C ASN A 93 5.91 -10.52 -6.67
N ILE A 94 7.06 -10.66 -6.04
CA ILE A 94 7.91 -9.52 -5.69
C ILE A 94 8.75 -9.18 -6.90
N ASP A 95 8.59 -7.97 -7.43
CA ASP A 95 9.36 -7.46 -8.58
C ASP A 95 10.32 -6.37 -8.12
N ILE A 96 11.61 -6.71 -8.06
CA ILE A 96 12.71 -5.77 -7.80
C ILE A 96 13.39 -5.50 -9.14
N LYS A 97 13.04 -4.38 -9.78
CA LYS A 97 13.67 -3.93 -11.03
C LYS A 97 15.07 -3.40 -10.76
N GLU A 98 15.22 -2.71 -9.64
CA GLU A 98 16.43 -1.96 -9.29
C GLU A 98 16.81 -2.22 -7.84
N LYS A 99 18.09 -2.45 -7.58
CA LYS A 99 18.58 -2.62 -6.19
C LYS A 99 18.62 -1.30 -5.40
N ASN A 100 18.60 -0.16 -6.10
CA ASN A 100 18.58 1.15 -5.48
C ASN A 100 17.14 1.56 -5.15
N PHE A 101 16.90 1.93 -3.89
CA PHE A 101 15.57 2.32 -3.41
C PHE A 101 14.95 3.44 -4.22
N ASN A 102 15.67 4.53 -4.50
CA ASN A 102 15.11 5.69 -5.22
C ASN A 102 14.74 5.33 -6.67
N LYS A 103 15.50 4.44 -7.32
CA LYS A 103 15.15 3.96 -8.67
C LYS A 103 13.90 3.09 -8.68
N GLN A 104 13.80 2.13 -7.75
CA GLN A 104 12.59 1.32 -7.58
C GLN A 104 11.39 2.20 -7.23
N LEU A 105 11.57 3.15 -6.30
CA LEU A 105 10.54 4.10 -5.89
C LEU A 105 9.99 4.90 -7.07
N LYS A 106 10.86 5.37 -7.96
CA LYS A 106 10.46 6.02 -9.22
C LYS A 106 9.60 5.09 -10.09
N ASP A 107 9.95 3.81 -10.23
CA ASP A 107 9.14 2.85 -10.99
C ASP A 107 7.77 2.60 -10.32
N VAL A 108 7.72 2.59 -8.98
CA VAL A 108 6.46 2.48 -8.23
C VAL A 108 5.58 3.72 -8.44
N TYR A 109 6.14 4.93 -8.37
CA TYR A 109 5.40 6.17 -8.67
C TYR A 109 4.83 6.16 -10.09
N VAL A 110 5.61 5.72 -11.07
CA VAL A 110 5.14 5.60 -12.47
C VAL A 110 4.00 4.58 -12.56
N ALA A 111 4.14 3.42 -11.91
CA ALA A 111 3.10 2.39 -11.90
C ALA A 111 1.81 2.88 -11.24
N PHE A 112 1.91 3.58 -10.11
CA PHE A 112 0.74 4.15 -9.42
C PHE A 112 0.09 5.26 -10.26
N SER A 113 0.88 6.15 -10.88
CA SER A 113 0.36 7.21 -11.74
C SER A 113 -0.32 6.66 -13.00
N LEU A 114 0.14 5.51 -13.52
CA LEU A 114 -0.50 4.85 -14.65
C LEU A 114 -1.94 4.41 -14.34
N LEU A 115 -2.26 4.12 -13.07
CA LEU A 115 -3.61 3.75 -12.65
C LEU A 115 -4.62 4.88 -12.90
N PHE A 116 -4.21 6.15 -12.90
CA PHE A 116 -5.11 7.25 -13.30
C PHE A 116 -5.54 7.18 -14.76
N LYS A 117 -4.69 6.62 -15.63
CA LYS A 117 -4.93 6.59 -17.08
C LYS A 117 -5.59 5.29 -17.52
N ASP A 118 -5.16 4.18 -16.93
CA ASP A 118 -5.56 2.85 -17.34
C ASP A 118 -5.51 1.90 -16.14
N ILE A 119 -6.57 1.91 -15.34
CA ILE A 119 -6.69 0.97 -14.23
C ILE A 119 -7.30 -0.35 -14.70
N ASN A 120 -6.48 -1.40 -14.66
CA ASN A 120 -6.87 -2.75 -15.03
C ASN A 120 -6.07 -3.77 -14.20
N THR A 121 -6.48 -5.04 -14.26
CA THR A 121 -5.85 -6.15 -13.53
C THR A 121 -4.33 -6.20 -13.71
N LYS A 122 -3.81 -5.98 -14.93
CA LYS A 122 -2.37 -6.02 -15.20
C LYS A 122 -1.65 -4.86 -14.51
N ASN A 123 -2.17 -3.65 -14.63
CA ASN A 123 -1.52 -2.46 -14.07
C ASN A 123 -1.58 -2.44 -12.53
N VAL A 124 -2.70 -2.90 -11.93
CA VAL A 124 -2.81 -3.06 -10.48
C VAL A 124 -1.85 -4.15 -9.98
N TYR A 125 -1.78 -5.30 -10.65
CA TYR A 125 -0.83 -6.36 -10.28
C TYR A 125 0.63 -5.89 -10.36
N ASN A 126 0.98 -5.16 -11.42
CA ASN A 126 2.32 -4.58 -11.57
C ASN A 126 2.64 -3.57 -10.46
N ALA A 127 1.70 -2.66 -10.16
CA ALA A 127 1.83 -1.70 -9.06
C ALA A 127 2.08 -2.40 -7.71
N TYR A 128 1.30 -3.44 -7.41
CA TYR A 128 1.45 -4.24 -6.19
C TYR A 128 2.83 -4.92 -6.15
N SER A 129 3.20 -5.60 -7.23
CA SER A 129 4.46 -6.34 -7.33
C SER A 129 5.70 -5.45 -7.12
N LEU A 130 5.69 -4.26 -7.71
CA LEU A 130 6.76 -3.26 -7.58
C LEU A 130 6.81 -2.64 -6.17
N TYR A 131 5.65 -2.39 -5.56
CA TYR A 131 5.55 -1.87 -4.19
C TYR A 131 6.08 -2.88 -3.16
N LEU A 132 5.81 -4.18 -3.36
CA LEU A 132 6.43 -5.22 -2.55
C LEU A 132 7.96 -5.18 -2.66
N GLY A 133 8.49 -4.96 -3.86
CA GLY A 133 9.92 -4.80 -4.07
C GLY A 133 10.58 -3.76 -3.16
N LEU A 134 9.90 -2.65 -2.85
CA LEU A 134 10.42 -1.61 -1.96
C LEU A 134 10.74 -2.14 -0.57
N ALA A 135 9.82 -2.89 0.05
CA ALA A 135 10.01 -3.45 1.39
C ALA A 135 11.24 -4.36 1.46
N PHE A 136 11.44 -5.22 0.46
CA PHE A 136 12.59 -6.12 0.43
C PHE A 136 13.91 -5.39 0.18
N ILE A 137 13.93 -4.30 -0.60
CA ILE A 137 15.12 -3.45 -0.78
C ILE A 137 15.57 -2.85 0.56
N ILE A 138 14.63 -2.41 1.40
CA ILE A 138 14.93 -1.89 2.74
C ILE A 138 15.00 -2.99 3.82
N LYS A 139 15.09 -4.25 3.40
CA LYS A 139 15.29 -5.44 4.24
C LYS A 139 14.16 -5.70 5.25
N LEU A 140 12.94 -5.27 4.94
CA LEU A 140 11.76 -5.80 5.64
C LEU A 140 11.53 -7.25 5.19
N ASN A 141 11.01 -8.05 6.10
CA ASN A 141 10.62 -9.43 5.79
C ASN A 141 9.09 -9.60 5.83
N GLU A 142 8.61 -10.72 5.30
CA GLU A 142 7.18 -11.02 5.19
C GLU A 142 6.45 -10.99 6.55
N LYS A 143 7.11 -11.44 7.62
CA LYS A 143 6.53 -11.44 8.97
C LYS A 143 6.27 -10.03 9.46
N GLU A 144 7.23 -9.12 9.28
CA GLU A 144 7.07 -7.71 9.65
C GLU A 144 5.96 -7.04 8.85
N ILE A 145 5.89 -7.31 7.54
CA ILE A 145 4.84 -6.80 6.66
C ILE A 145 3.45 -7.25 7.16
N LYS A 146 3.29 -8.55 7.41
CA LYS A 146 2.03 -9.12 7.91
C LYS A 146 1.65 -8.55 9.27
N GLU A 147 2.59 -8.51 10.22
CA GLU A 147 2.35 -8.00 11.56
C GLU A 147 1.84 -6.55 11.54
N TRP A 148 2.49 -5.68 10.77
CA TRP A 148 2.11 -4.27 10.70
C TRP A 148 0.84 -4.02 9.89
N TYR A 149 0.59 -4.82 8.84
CA TYR A 149 -0.69 -4.83 8.17
C TYR A 149 -1.84 -5.13 9.16
N PHE A 150 -1.74 -6.20 9.96
CA PHE A 150 -2.80 -6.56 10.90
C PHE A 150 -2.97 -5.56 12.03
N LYS A 151 -1.87 -4.97 12.53
CA LYS A 151 -1.94 -3.84 13.48
C LYS A 151 -2.71 -2.66 12.88
N LYS A 152 -2.41 -2.27 11.64
CA LYS A 152 -3.09 -1.16 10.99
C LYS A 152 -4.55 -1.48 10.66
N ASN A 153 -4.84 -2.73 10.29
CA ASN A 153 -6.19 -3.24 10.10
C ASN A 153 -7.05 -3.07 11.36
N GLU A 154 -6.54 -3.44 12.53
CA GLU A 154 -7.23 -3.27 13.82
C GLU A 154 -7.48 -1.79 14.14
N ILE A 155 -6.49 -0.92 13.90
CA ILE A 155 -6.63 0.54 14.08
C ILE A 155 -7.74 1.08 13.17
N ASN A 156 -7.80 0.64 11.92
CA ASN A 156 -8.83 1.10 10.98
C ASN A 156 -10.24 0.63 11.38
N TYR A 157 -10.40 -0.57 11.94
CA TYR A 157 -11.68 -0.97 12.55
C TYR A 157 -12.07 -0.07 13.73
N LYS A 158 -11.11 0.32 14.58
CA LYS A 158 -11.36 1.25 15.69
C LYS A 158 -11.75 2.64 15.19
N ARG A 159 -11.22 3.10 14.04
CA ARG A 159 -11.63 4.37 13.42
C ARG A 159 -13.09 4.32 12.96
N ILE A 160 -13.46 3.25 12.25
CA ILE A 160 -14.84 3.00 11.81
C ILE A 160 -15.81 3.00 13.01
N ALA A 161 -15.49 2.29 14.09
CA ALA A 161 -16.35 2.20 15.27
C ALA A 161 -16.54 3.53 16.01
N ASN A 162 -15.61 4.48 15.84
CA ASN A 162 -15.64 5.79 16.48
C ASN A 162 -16.12 6.91 15.53
N ASN A 163 -16.71 6.58 14.38
CA ASN A 163 -17.21 7.51 13.36
C ASN A 163 -16.18 8.54 12.87
N TYR A 164 -14.93 8.11 12.65
CA TYR A 164 -13.95 8.86 11.85
C TYR A 164 -13.75 8.22 10.49
#